data_AF-A0A2K3PE87-F1
#
_entry.id   AF-A0A2K3PE87-F1
#
_cell.length_a   1.000
_cell.length_b   1.000
_cell.length_c   1.000
_cell.angle_alpha   90.00
_cell.angle_beta   90.00
_cell.angle_gamma   90.00
#
_symmetry.space_group_name_H-M   'P 1'
#
loop_
_entity.id
_entity.type
_entity.pdbx_description
1 polymer ?
#
loop_
_entity_poly.entity_id
_entity_poly.type
_entity_poly.pdbx_seq_one_letter_code
_entity_poly.pdbx_strand_id
1 'polypeptide(L)'
;SCSLPCFKKHKELPCVNPTSSEVKTTVLESVVEKPSVIDNAMLEALVANPLAVDKKDVLEQSQLEALASSSEIRDALNDKALQELICGIACSPNAENELDKAMAEEAFQMFTDKVMFSPESHMDSLPLHVELYRVV
;
A
#
# COMPACT_ATOMS: atom_id res chain seq x y z
N SER A 1 -8.32 -25.70 31.31
CA SER A 1 -9.13 -26.94 31.24
C SER A 1 -9.86 -27.11 32.56
N CYS A 2 -11.20 -27.23 32.54
CA CYS A 2 -11.98 -27.44 33.77
C CYS A 2 -12.13 -28.94 34.09
N SER A 3 -12.03 -29.32 35.37
CA SER A 3 -12.09 -30.71 35.83
C SER A 3 -13.54 -31.21 36.00
N LEU A 4 -13.75 -32.52 36.12
CA LEU A 4 -15.08 -33.16 36.25
C LEU A 4 -15.98 -32.59 37.38
N PRO A 5 -15.45 -32.14 38.54
CA PRO A 5 -16.26 -31.46 39.56
C PRO A 5 -16.85 -30.11 39.09
N CYS A 6 -16.23 -29.43 38.12
CA CYS A 6 -16.71 -28.16 37.58
C CYS A 6 -18.02 -28.35 36.80
N PHE A 7 -18.14 -29.44 36.05
CA PHE A 7 -19.25 -29.67 35.11
C PHE A 7 -20.64 -29.58 35.77
N LYS A 8 -20.77 -30.00 37.04
CA LYS A 8 -22.04 -29.95 37.77
C LYS A 8 -22.46 -28.53 38.16
N LYS A 9 -21.50 -27.60 38.31
CA LYS A 9 -21.76 -26.18 38.61
C LYS A 9 -21.91 -25.31 37.36
N HIS A 10 -21.33 -25.72 36.22
CA HIS A 10 -21.50 -25.03 34.93
C HIS A 10 -22.94 -25.02 34.40
N LYS A 11 -23.81 -25.92 34.87
CA LYS A 11 -25.20 -26.02 34.40
C LYS A 11 -26.11 -24.93 34.96
N GLU A 12 -25.75 -24.33 36.10
CA GLU A 12 -26.47 -23.19 36.69
C GLU A 12 -25.72 -21.87 36.48
N LEU A 13 -24.37 -21.86 36.44
CA LEU A 13 -23.58 -20.66 36.18
C LEU A 13 -22.35 -21.00 35.31
N PRO A 14 -22.27 -20.55 34.05
CA PRO A 14 -21.10 -20.80 33.21
C PRO A 14 -19.87 -20.05 33.75
N CYS A 15 -18.76 -20.76 33.99
CA CYS A 15 -17.52 -20.13 34.40
C CYS A 15 -16.94 -19.29 33.25
N VAL A 16 -16.77 -17.99 33.49
CA VAL A 16 -15.93 -17.12 32.68
C VAL A 16 -14.48 -17.35 33.10
N ASN A 17 -13.60 -17.66 32.14
CA ASN A 17 -12.16 -17.76 32.41
C ASN A 17 -11.60 -16.35 32.73
N PRO A 18 -10.95 -16.13 33.89
CA PRO A 18 -10.22 -14.90 34.15
C PRO A 18 -8.71 -15.17 34.09
N THR A 19 -7.99 -14.55 33.16
CA THR A 19 -6.53 -14.37 33.25
C THR A 19 -6.14 -13.30 32.25
N SER A 20 -5.45 -12.19 32.55
CA SER A 20 -4.96 -11.56 33.79
C SER A 20 -4.55 -10.12 33.40
N SER A 21 -4.84 -9.14 34.25
CA SER A 21 -4.42 -7.73 34.10
C SER A 21 -3.32 -7.39 35.12
N GLU A 22 -2.47 -6.42 34.73
CA GLU A 22 -1.38 -5.73 35.46
C GLU A 22 -0.03 -6.51 35.56
N VAL A 23 1.18 -5.96 35.33
CA VAL A 23 1.77 -4.65 35.71
C VAL A 23 2.97 -4.29 34.78
N LYS A 24 3.04 -3.00 34.38
CA LYS A 24 4.20 -2.11 34.05
C LYS A 24 5.63 -2.70 34.04
N THR A 25 6.40 -2.52 32.94
CA THR A 25 7.78 -1.95 32.88
C THR A 25 8.21 -1.75 31.42
N THR A 26 8.81 -0.60 31.13
CA THR A 26 9.43 -0.15 29.87
C THR A 26 10.41 -1.16 29.27
N VAL A 27 10.16 -1.66 28.05
CA VAL A 27 11.19 -2.10 27.09
C VAL A 27 10.69 -1.80 25.68
N LEU A 28 11.50 -1.06 24.93
CA LEU A 28 11.41 -0.84 23.50
C LEU A 28 11.51 -2.19 22.79
N GLU A 29 10.44 -2.67 22.18
CA GLU A 29 10.50 -3.79 21.25
C GLU A 29 9.50 -3.57 20.12
N SER A 30 10.01 -2.97 19.06
CA SER A 30 9.79 -3.39 17.68
C SER A 30 8.43 -4.08 17.42
N VAL A 31 7.38 -3.27 17.31
CA VAL A 31 6.17 -3.69 16.57
C VAL A 31 6.59 -3.77 15.11
N VAL A 32 7.10 -4.92 14.70
CA VAL A 32 7.01 -5.35 13.32
C VAL A 32 5.53 -5.55 13.09
N GLU A 33 4.85 -4.49 12.62
CA GLU A 33 3.56 -4.66 11.99
C GLU A 33 3.79 -5.62 10.83
N LYS A 34 3.30 -6.84 11.01
CA LYS A 34 3.14 -7.82 9.95
C LYS A 34 2.39 -7.11 8.82
N PRO A 35 2.92 -7.09 7.58
CA PRO A 35 2.25 -6.42 6.48
C PRO A 35 0.83 -6.93 6.35
N SER A 36 -0.11 -5.99 6.30
CA SER A 36 -1.53 -6.18 6.03
C SER A 36 -1.68 -7.18 4.88
N VAL A 37 -2.40 -8.27 5.16
CA VAL A 37 -2.72 -9.31 4.18
C VAL A 37 -3.67 -8.67 3.17
N ILE A 38 -3.13 -8.22 2.04
CA ILE A 38 -3.92 -8.14 0.82
C ILE A 38 -4.40 -9.58 0.58
N ASP A 39 -5.72 -9.81 0.60
CA ASP A 39 -6.25 -11.15 0.36
C ASP A 39 -5.73 -11.63 -0.99
N ASN A 40 -4.98 -12.74 -1.03
CA ASN A 40 -4.39 -13.28 -2.26
C ASN A 40 -5.44 -13.43 -3.37
N ALA A 41 -6.70 -13.66 -3.00
CA ALA A 41 -7.84 -13.71 -3.92
C ALA A 41 -8.04 -12.41 -4.74
N MET A 42 -7.71 -11.25 -4.16
CA MET A 42 -7.81 -9.96 -4.83
C MET A 42 -6.69 -9.78 -5.87
N LEU A 43 -5.48 -10.24 -5.56
CA LEU A 43 -4.35 -10.22 -6.49
C LEU A 43 -4.62 -11.13 -7.69
N GLU A 44 -5.19 -12.31 -7.46
CA GLU A 44 -5.60 -13.24 -8.51
C GLU A 44 -6.69 -12.65 -9.43
N ALA A 45 -7.62 -11.87 -8.87
CA ALA A 45 -8.66 -11.18 -9.66
C ALA A 45 -8.08 -10.12 -10.61
N LEU A 46 -7.01 -9.43 -10.22
CA LEU A 46 -6.30 -8.47 -11.06
C LEU A 46 -5.57 -9.16 -12.22
N VAL A 47 -5.03 -10.36 -11.98
CA VAL A 47 -4.34 -11.16 -13.02
C VAL A 47 -5.33 -11.75 -14.03
N ALA A 48 -6.57 -12.00 -13.63
CA ALA A 48 -7.59 -12.65 -14.46
C ALA A 48 -8.21 -11.76 -15.55
N ASN A 49 -8.03 -10.43 -15.49
CA ASN A 49 -8.57 -9.47 -16.47
C ASN A 49 -7.46 -8.67 -17.17
N PRO A 50 -6.71 -9.29 -18.11
CA PRO A 50 -5.70 -8.57 -18.88
C PRO A 50 -6.35 -7.54 -19.81
N LEU A 51 -6.10 -6.26 -19.54
CA LEU A 51 -6.45 -5.16 -20.43
C LEU A 51 -5.56 -5.17 -21.68
N ALA A 52 -6.15 -4.90 -22.85
CA ALA A 52 -5.40 -4.65 -24.07
C ALA A 52 -4.79 -3.24 -24.00
N VAL A 53 -3.50 -3.15 -23.66
CA VAL A 53 -2.77 -1.89 -23.49
C VAL A 53 -1.69 -1.78 -24.57
N ASP A 54 -1.47 -0.57 -25.10
CA ASP A 54 -0.36 -0.29 -26.01
C ASP A 54 0.96 -0.43 -25.25
N LYS A 55 2.01 -0.95 -25.90
CA LYS A 55 3.34 -1.10 -25.31
C LYS A 55 3.89 0.22 -24.74
N LYS A 56 3.53 1.36 -25.33
CA LYS A 56 3.97 2.69 -24.86
C LYS A 56 3.33 3.09 -23.52
N ASP A 57 2.20 2.47 -23.16
CA ASP A 57 1.44 2.74 -21.94
C ASP A 57 1.73 1.68 -20.86
N VAL A 58 2.65 0.73 -21.12
CA VAL A 58 3.12 -0.28 -20.17
C VAL A 58 4.48 0.14 -19.60
N LEU A 59 4.62 0.11 -18.27
CA LEU A 59 5.88 0.41 -17.61
C LEU A 59 6.94 -0.66 -17.88
N GLU A 60 8.18 -0.24 -18.09
CA GLU A 60 9.33 -1.14 -18.19
C GLU A 60 9.71 -1.73 -16.83
N GLN A 61 10.43 -2.85 -16.84
CA GLN A 61 10.83 -3.53 -15.60
C GLN A 61 11.70 -2.64 -14.70
N SER A 62 12.63 -1.86 -15.27
CA SER A 62 13.45 -0.90 -14.53
C SER A 62 12.61 0.13 -13.78
N GLN A 63 11.56 0.65 -14.42
CA GLN A 63 10.66 1.63 -13.82
C GLN A 63 9.87 1.01 -12.66
N LEU A 64 9.40 -0.24 -12.82
CA LEU A 64 8.75 -0.98 -11.73
C LEU A 64 9.71 -1.21 -10.55
N GLU A 65 10.97 -1.52 -10.83
CA GLU A 65 12.01 -1.70 -9.81
C GLU A 65 12.33 -0.38 -9.09
N ALA A 66 12.35 0.75 -9.80
CA ALA A 66 12.52 2.08 -9.21
C ALA A 66 11.35 2.44 -8.28
N LEU A 67 10.11 2.18 -8.70
CA LEU A 67 8.92 2.36 -7.86
C LEU A 67 8.98 1.47 -6.61
N ALA A 68 9.36 0.20 -6.77
CA ALA A 68 9.51 -0.74 -5.66
C ALA A 68 10.65 -0.36 -4.70
N SER A 69 11.67 0.34 -5.18
CA SER A 69 12.80 0.81 -4.38
C SER A 69 12.53 2.14 -3.67
N SER A 70 11.53 2.90 -4.11
CA SER A 70 11.15 4.17 -3.50
C SER A 70 10.51 3.94 -2.12
N SER A 71 11.21 4.35 -1.07
CA SER A 71 10.66 4.32 0.28
C SER A 71 9.45 5.23 0.42
N GLU A 72 9.45 6.38 -0.24
CA GLU A 72 8.33 7.33 -0.20
C GLU A 72 7.03 6.72 -0.76
N ILE A 73 7.13 5.98 -1.86
CA ILE A 73 5.98 5.28 -2.47
C ILE A 73 5.53 4.13 -1.55
N ARG A 74 6.49 3.33 -1.05
CA ARG A 74 6.18 2.23 -0.14
C ARG A 74 5.56 2.70 1.17
N ASP A 75 6.02 3.81 1.71
CA ASP A 75 5.51 4.39 2.95
C ASP A 75 4.10 4.95 2.74
N ALA A 76 3.85 5.63 1.62
CA ALA A 76 2.51 6.06 1.25
C ALA A 76 1.55 4.86 1.12
N LEU A 77 2.02 3.75 0.53
CA LEU A 77 1.25 2.52 0.41
C LEU A 77 0.95 1.81 1.74
N ASN A 78 1.51 2.22 2.89
CA ASN A 78 1.07 1.70 4.19
C ASN A 78 -0.30 2.27 4.62
N ASP A 79 -0.81 3.31 3.94
CA ASP A 79 -2.12 3.85 4.21
C ASP A 79 -3.24 2.93 3.69
N LYS A 80 -4.11 2.49 4.60
CA LYS A 80 -5.19 1.54 4.30
C LYS A 80 -6.28 2.13 3.40
N ALA A 81 -6.61 3.41 3.57
CA ALA A 81 -7.63 4.06 2.75
C ALA A 81 -7.13 4.22 1.30
N LEU A 82 -5.85 4.56 1.14
CA LEU A 82 -5.20 4.62 -0.17
C LEU A 82 -5.17 3.24 -0.85
N GLN A 83 -4.82 2.19 -0.11
CA GLN A 83 -4.90 0.81 -0.63
C GLN A 83 -6.32 0.48 -1.08
N GLU A 84 -7.34 0.80 -0.28
CA GLU A 84 -8.74 0.55 -0.64
C GLU A 84 -9.16 1.31 -1.91
N LEU A 85 -8.70 2.56 -2.10
CA LEU A 85 -8.92 3.31 -3.33
C LEU A 85 -8.26 2.64 -4.55
N ILE A 86 -6.98 2.29 -4.46
CA ILE A 86 -6.24 1.63 -5.55
C ILE A 86 -6.91 0.30 -5.92
N CYS A 87 -7.26 -0.50 -4.91
CA CYS A 87 -7.98 -1.75 -5.07
C CYS A 87 -9.35 -1.55 -5.73
N GLY A 88 -10.10 -0.53 -5.29
CA GLY A 88 -11.40 -0.19 -5.85
C GLY A 88 -11.33 0.16 -7.33
N ILE A 89 -10.33 0.94 -7.74
CA ILE A 89 -10.10 1.26 -9.16
C ILE A 89 -9.76 0.00 -9.95
N ALA A 90 -8.78 -0.77 -9.47
CA ALA A 90 -8.20 -1.89 -10.21
C ALA A 90 -9.17 -3.08 -10.36
N CYS A 91 -10.09 -3.26 -9.41
CA CYS A 91 -11.12 -4.30 -9.48
C CYS A 91 -12.45 -3.81 -10.10
N SER A 92 -12.58 -2.54 -10.44
CA SER A 92 -13.83 -1.98 -10.96
C SER A 92 -14.05 -2.35 -12.44
N PRO A 93 -15.28 -2.71 -12.84
CA PRO A 93 -15.64 -2.83 -14.26
C PRO A 93 -15.69 -1.47 -14.98
N ASN A 94 -15.65 -0.35 -14.24
CA ASN A 94 -15.59 1.01 -14.76
C ASN A 94 -14.46 1.78 -14.06
N ALA A 95 -13.22 1.37 -14.35
CA ALA A 95 -12.02 1.90 -13.70
C ALA A 95 -11.82 3.40 -13.94
N GLU A 96 -12.22 3.93 -15.11
CA GLU A 96 -12.10 5.36 -15.45
C GLU A 96 -12.92 6.25 -14.49
N ASN A 97 -14.18 5.91 -14.25
CA ASN A 97 -15.03 6.65 -13.31
C ASN A 97 -14.57 6.52 -11.86
N GLU A 98 -14.03 5.37 -11.45
CA GLU A 98 -13.48 5.22 -10.09
C GLU A 98 -12.16 5.98 -9.93
N LEU A 99 -11.36 6.06 -10.99
CA LEU A 99 -10.16 6.90 -11.01
C LEU A 99 -10.53 8.38 -10.87
N ASP A 100 -11.52 8.88 -11.62
CA ASP A 100 -11.98 10.27 -11.53
C ASP A 100 -12.42 10.66 -10.11
N LYS A 101 -13.13 9.75 -9.43
CA LYS A 101 -13.52 9.94 -8.02
C LYS A 101 -12.31 9.95 -7.10
N ALA A 102 -11.39 8.99 -7.26
CA ALA A 102 -10.19 8.91 -6.45
C ALA A 102 -9.29 10.14 -6.63
N MET A 103 -9.23 10.74 -7.81
CA MET A 103 -8.49 11.98 -8.06
C MET A 103 -9.05 13.20 -7.30
N ALA A 104 -10.28 13.13 -6.79
CA ALA A 104 -10.82 14.15 -5.88
C ALA A 104 -10.33 13.99 -4.43
N GLU A 105 -9.75 12.85 -4.08
CA GLU A 105 -9.21 12.55 -2.76
C GLU A 105 -7.74 12.98 -2.68
N GLU A 106 -7.41 13.89 -1.76
CA GLU A 106 -6.08 14.47 -1.60
C GLU A 106 -4.98 13.40 -1.41
N ALA A 107 -5.28 12.34 -0.64
CA ALA A 107 -4.33 11.26 -0.38
C ALA A 107 -3.94 10.49 -1.66
N PHE A 108 -4.91 10.25 -2.55
CA PHE A 108 -4.66 9.58 -3.82
C PHE A 108 -3.91 10.51 -4.79
N GLN A 109 -4.27 11.79 -4.83
CA GLN A 109 -3.54 12.78 -5.62
C GLN A 109 -2.05 12.86 -5.22
N MET A 110 -1.77 13.01 -3.92
CA MET A 110 -0.38 13.04 -3.42
C MET A 110 0.37 11.75 -3.73
N PHE A 111 -0.30 10.60 -3.71
CA PHE A 111 0.30 9.34 -4.12
C PHE A 111 0.63 9.33 -5.61
N THR A 112 -0.29 9.76 -6.47
CA THR A 112 -0.04 9.83 -7.92
C THR A 112 1.11 10.77 -8.26
N ASP A 113 1.24 11.90 -7.55
CA ASP A 113 2.38 12.80 -7.71
C ASP A 113 3.69 12.06 -7.41
N LYS A 114 3.78 11.32 -6.29
CA LYS A 114 4.98 10.55 -5.94
C LYS A 114 5.35 9.50 -6.99
N VAL A 115 4.36 8.86 -7.61
CA VAL A 115 4.56 7.89 -8.69
C VAL A 115 5.04 8.57 -9.97
N MET A 116 4.44 9.71 -10.35
CA MET A 116 4.75 10.43 -11.59
C MET A 116 6.07 11.22 -11.52
N PHE A 117 6.43 11.73 -10.34
CA PHE A 117 7.68 12.45 -10.07
C PHE A 117 8.86 11.54 -9.69
N SER A 118 8.71 10.21 -9.81
CA SER A 118 9.82 9.27 -9.69
C SER A 118 10.97 9.69 -10.64
N PRO A 119 12.22 9.81 -10.16
CA PRO A 119 13.32 10.52 -10.84
C PRO A 119 13.81 9.90 -12.17
N GLU A 120 13.17 8.85 -12.67
CA GLU A 120 13.49 8.27 -13.98
C GLU A 120 12.76 8.92 -15.15
N SER A 121 11.74 9.76 -14.92
CA SER A 121 10.93 10.32 -16.01
C SER A 121 11.45 11.62 -16.62
N HIS A 122 12.48 12.29 -16.06
CA HIS A 122 13.04 13.48 -16.71
C HIS A 122 14.41 13.94 -16.16
N MET A 123 15.51 13.33 -16.61
CA MET A 123 16.85 13.96 -16.54
C MET A 123 17.48 14.13 -17.94
N ASP A 124 16.67 14.21 -19.00
CA ASP A 124 17.10 14.65 -20.33
C ASP A 124 16.61 16.08 -20.63
N SER A 125 17.11 17.04 -19.86
CA SER A 125 17.28 18.44 -20.29
C SER A 125 18.30 19.04 -19.33
N LEU A 126 19.51 19.43 -19.76
CA LEU A 126 19.77 20.52 -20.70
C LEU A 126 21.16 20.35 -21.37
N PRO A 127 21.35 20.82 -22.62
CA PRO A 127 22.68 21.08 -23.15
C PRO A 127 23.24 22.34 -22.49
N LEU A 128 24.21 22.20 -21.57
CA LEU A 128 25.07 23.32 -21.18
C LEU A 128 26.04 23.63 -22.34
N HIS A 129 25.53 24.26 -23.39
CA HIS A 129 26.40 25.03 -24.30
C HIS A 129 26.70 26.38 -23.64
N VAL A 130 27.52 26.36 -22.59
CA VAL A 130 28.22 27.56 -22.11
C VAL A 130 29.48 27.73 -22.97
N GLU A 131 29.25 28.03 -24.24
CA GLU A 131 30.27 28.61 -25.12
C GLU A 131 29.59 29.75 -25.88
N LEU A 132 29.61 30.94 -25.29
CA LEU A 132 29.79 32.22 -25.97
C LEU A 132 29.81 33.33 -24.91
N TYR A 133 30.72 34.28 -25.11
CA TYR A 133 31.16 35.34 -24.18
C TYR A 133 32.26 34.95 -23.19
N ARG A 134 33.36 34.42 -23.72
CA ARG A 134 34.69 34.76 -23.23
C ARG A 134 35.41 35.60 -24.31
N VAL A 135 35.67 36.86 -23.97
CA VAL A 135 36.58 37.84 -24.59
C VAL A 135 36.19 38.44 -25.95
N VAL A 136 35.62 39.66 -25.90
CA VAL A 136 36.14 40.77 -26.71
C VAL A 136 37.08 41.56 -25.82
#